data_AF-A0A2R5L2N4-F1
#
_entry.id   AF-A0A2R5L2N4-F1
#
_cell.length_a   1.000
_cell.length_b   1.000
_cell.length_c   1.000
_cell.angle_alpha   90.00
_cell.angle_beta   90.00
_cell.angle_gamma   90.00
#
_symmetry.space_group_name_H-M   'P 1'
#
loop_
_entity.id
_entity.type
_entity.pdbx_description
1 polymer ?
#
loop_
_entity_poly.entity_id
_entity_poly.type
_entity_poly.pdbx_seq_one_letter_code
_entity_poly.pdbx_strand_id
1 'polypeptide(L)'
;NPQLHLLLSNMEEVVISLNQHAVIEPKVMGFTGYPVPKGGVDCITRSFFRKTKSIINSQYTNSRQGSYVLLPTTFEPGEEAAFTLRVYSAKPIKLKLVDTTPSLVKPAVTQSRSALESKSIQQYQA
;
A
#
# COMPACT_ATOMS: atom_id res chain seq x y z
N ASN A 1 -3.68 -0.39 4.33
CA ASN A 1 -2.77 0.54 5.03
C ASN A 1 -1.75 1.10 4.05
N PRO A 2 -1.60 2.44 3.97
CA PRO A 2 -0.65 3.10 3.09
C PRO A 2 0.80 2.67 3.38
N GLN A 3 1.61 2.54 2.34
CA GLN A 3 2.99 2.06 2.46
C GLN A 3 3.95 3.15 2.02
N LEU A 4 4.92 3.49 2.86
CA LEU A 4 5.87 4.57 2.61
C LEU A 4 7.30 4.02 2.59
N HIS A 5 7.99 4.18 1.47
CA HIS A 5 9.37 3.78 1.30
C HIS A 5 10.32 4.91 1.73
N LEU A 6 11.03 4.68 2.83
CA LEU A 6 12.05 5.57 3.39
C LEU A 6 13.45 5.05 3.02
N LEU A 7 14.23 5.87 2.32
CA LEU A 7 15.63 5.58 2.01
C LEU A 7 16.54 6.51 2.81
N LEU A 8 17.39 5.91 3.63
CA LEU A 8 18.41 6.62 4.41
C LEU A 8 19.78 6.46 3.75
N SER A 9 20.42 7.60 3.46
CA SER A 9 21.76 7.64 2.87
C SER A 9 22.75 7.90 4.00
N ASN A 10 23.42 6.85 4.48
CA ASN A 10 24.33 6.82 5.65
C ASN A 10 23.67 6.53 7.01
N MET A 11 24.49 6.33 8.05
CA MET A 11 23.99 6.02 9.39
C MET A 11 23.46 7.33 9.92
N GLU A 12 22.15 7.43 9.93
CA GLU A 12 21.44 8.65 10.23
C GLU A 12 20.33 8.34 11.21
N GLU A 13 20.30 9.12 12.28
CA GLU A 13 19.20 9.13 13.21
C GLU A 13 18.04 9.90 12.59
N VAL A 14 16.87 9.28 12.58
CA VAL A 14 15.62 9.89 12.11
C VAL A 14 14.55 9.75 13.16
N VAL A 15 13.73 10.78 13.31
CA VAL A 15 12.56 10.76 14.18
C VAL A 15 11.32 10.62 13.32
N ILE A 16 10.54 9.57 13.58
CA ILE A 16 9.28 9.31 12.88
C ILE A 16 8.13 9.64 13.82
N SER A 17 7.24 10.51 13.37
CA SER A 17 6.06 10.94 14.12
C SER A 17 4.79 10.64 13.32
N LEU A 18 3.81 10.02 13.96
CA LEU A 18 2.48 9.78 13.40
C LEU A 18 1.46 10.57 14.22
N ASN A 19 0.70 11.44 13.57
CA ASN A 19 -0.32 12.27 14.21
C ASN A 19 -1.68 12.01 13.58
N GLN A 20 -2.69 11.70 14.38
CA GLN A 20 -4.08 11.69 13.92
C GLN A 20 -4.64 13.10 13.82
N HIS A 21 -5.61 13.29 12.93
CA HIS A 21 -6.34 14.55 12.78
C HIS A 21 -7.66 14.56 13.54
N ALA A 22 -8.19 13.38 13.91
CA ALA A 22 -9.43 13.26 14.65
C ALA A 22 -9.25 13.67 16.12
N VAL A 23 -10.09 14.63 16.56
CA VAL A 23 -10.10 15.13 17.95
C VAL A 23 -11.28 14.56 18.74
N ILE A 24 -12.43 14.34 18.08
CA ILE A 24 -13.68 13.93 18.74
C ILE A 24 -13.71 12.42 19.00
N GLU A 25 -13.23 11.61 18.06
CA GLU A 25 -13.15 10.15 18.19
C GLU A 25 -11.74 9.67 17.81
N PRO A 26 -10.75 9.86 18.70
CA PRO A 26 -9.39 9.45 18.41
C PRO A 26 -9.30 7.94 18.30
N LYS A 27 -8.59 7.46 17.27
CA LYS A 27 -8.33 6.03 17.07
C LYS A 27 -6.97 5.66 17.65
N VAL A 28 -6.85 4.43 18.15
CA VAL A 28 -5.55 3.89 18.53
C VAL A 28 -4.76 3.64 17.24
N MET A 29 -3.69 4.41 17.04
CA MET A 29 -2.85 4.33 15.84
C MET A 29 -1.39 4.09 16.19
N GLY A 30 -0.67 3.49 15.25
CA GLY A 30 0.76 3.31 15.32
C GLY A 30 1.36 3.19 13.93
N PHE A 31 2.67 3.01 13.87
CA PHE A 31 3.34 2.63 12.64
C PHE A 31 4.33 1.51 12.90
N THR A 32 4.55 0.73 11.85
CA THR A 32 5.54 -0.35 11.84
C THR A 32 6.55 -0.11 10.73
N GLY A 33 7.83 -0.33 11.01
CA GLY A 33 8.91 -0.27 10.03
C GLY A 33 9.49 -1.65 9.71
N TYR A 34 9.62 -1.94 8.42
CA TYR A 34 10.21 -3.17 7.89
C TYR A 34 11.48 -2.84 7.10
N PRO A 35 12.59 -3.57 7.28
CA PRO A 35 13.75 -3.41 6.42
C PRO A 35 13.44 -3.99 5.04
N VAL A 36 13.91 -3.33 3.99
CA VAL A 36 13.80 -3.82 2.63
C VAL A 36 15.18 -4.32 2.18
N PRO A 37 15.27 -5.54 1.63
CA PRO A 37 16.48 -6.02 0.97
C PRO A 37 16.93 -5.08 -0.15
N LYS A 38 18.23 -5.07 -0.48
CA LYS A 38 18.75 -4.32 -1.63
C LYS A 38 18.16 -4.91 -2.93
N GLY A 39 17.08 -4.32 -3.44
CA GLY A 39 16.38 -4.87 -4.61
C GLY A 39 15.05 -4.21 -5.02
N GLY A 40 14.73 -3.02 -4.52
CA GLY A 40 13.50 -2.30 -4.89
C GLY A 40 12.26 -2.73 -4.10
N VAL A 41 11.20 -1.91 -4.19
CA VAL A 41 9.93 -2.05 -3.44
C VAL A 41 8.71 -1.97 -4.36
N ASP A 42 8.87 -2.25 -5.66
CA ASP A 42 7.85 -1.90 -6.66
C ASP A 42 6.47 -2.50 -6.36
N CYS A 43 6.41 -3.65 -5.69
CA CYS A 43 5.17 -4.15 -5.10
C CYS A 43 5.44 -4.93 -3.81
N ILE A 44 4.93 -4.43 -2.68
CA ILE A 44 5.03 -5.12 -1.39
C ILE A 44 3.74 -5.88 -1.13
N THR A 45 3.82 -7.19 -1.29
CA THR A 45 2.67 -8.09 -1.13
C THR A 45 2.55 -8.61 0.31
N ARG A 46 1.41 -9.24 0.63
CA ARG A 46 1.18 -9.92 1.92
C ARG A 46 2.30 -10.92 2.27
N SER A 47 2.94 -11.54 1.28
CA SER A 47 4.02 -12.49 1.48
C SER A 47 5.28 -11.85 2.09
N PHE A 48 5.54 -10.57 1.79
CA PHE A 48 6.64 -9.80 2.37
C PHE A 48 6.43 -9.64 3.87
N PHE A 49 5.27 -9.13 4.30
CA PHE A 49 4.99 -8.88 5.72
C PHE A 49 4.97 -10.15 6.58
N ARG A 50 4.65 -11.31 5.99
CA ARG A 50 4.72 -12.60 6.71
C ARG A 50 6.15 -13.10 6.91
N LYS A 51 7.06 -12.82 5.96
CA LYS A 51 8.43 -13.31 5.97
C LYS A 51 9.41 -12.33 6.65
N THR A 52 9.11 -11.04 6.56
CA THR A 52 9.98 -9.97 7.05
C THR A 52 9.58 -9.57 8.46
N LYS A 53 10.52 -9.72 9.41
CA LYS A 53 10.34 -9.25 10.79
C LYS A 53 10.34 -7.72 10.82
N SER A 54 9.39 -7.12 11.53
CA SER A 54 9.42 -5.68 11.80
C SER A 54 10.51 -5.33 12.80
N ILE A 55 11.08 -4.13 12.65
CA ILE A 55 12.22 -3.66 13.43
C ILE A 55 11.98 -2.29 14.08
N ILE A 56 10.92 -1.59 13.69
CA ILE A 56 10.52 -0.30 14.28
C ILE A 56 9.05 -0.41 14.65
N ASN A 57 8.72 -0.18 15.91
CA ASN A 57 7.34 -0.08 16.41
C ASN A 57 7.27 1.12 17.34
N SER A 58 6.68 2.24 16.90
CA SER A 58 6.27 3.48 17.63
C SER A 58 7.12 4.04 18.81
N GLN A 59 8.23 3.43 19.19
CA GLN A 59 9.16 3.80 20.25
C GLN A 59 10.50 4.09 19.57
N TYR A 60 11.10 5.23 19.89
CA TYR A 60 12.36 5.74 19.34
C TYR A 60 13.37 4.63 19.02
N THR A 61 13.68 4.45 17.72
CA THR A 61 14.71 3.51 17.29
C THR A 61 15.83 4.25 16.57
N ASN A 62 17.07 4.06 17.03
CA ASN A 62 18.25 4.43 16.26
C ASN A 62 18.35 3.50 15.03
N SER A 63 17.89 3.98 13.87
CA SER A 63 17.90 3.20 12.65
C SER A 63 19.31 3.15 12.06
N ARG A 64 19.73 1.96 11.62
CA ARG A 64 20.98 1.79 10.86
C ARG A 64 20.78 2.25 9.42
N GLN A 65 21.86 2.34 8.65
CA GLN A 65 21.81 2.55 7.20
C GLN A 65 20.84 1.58 6.54
N GLY A 66 19.95 2.06 5.67
CA GLY A 66 19.07 1.14 4.97
C GLY A 66 17.87 1.75 4.27
N SER A 67 17.09 0.83 3.70
CA SER A 67 15.83 1.07 3.04
C SER A 67 14.73 0.47 3.90
N TYR A 68 13.70 1.24 4.21
CA TYR A 68 12.64 0.87 5.13
C TYR A 68 11.26 1.09 4.52
N VAL A 69 10.31 0.25 4.88
CA VAL A 69 8.89 0.45 4.57
C VAL A 69 8.17 0.76 5.86
N LEU A 70 7.61 1.95 5.93
CA LEU A 70 6.78 2.42 7.01
C LEU A 70 5.31 2.14 6.68
N LEU A 71 4.61 1.54 7.63
CA LEU A 71 3.21 1.16 7.52
C LEU A 71 2.44 1.80 8.68
N PRO A 72 1.89 3.01 8.52
CA PRO A 72 0.92 3.56 9.47
C PRO A 72 -0.37 2.72 9.47
N THR A 73 -0.84 2.35 10.65
CA THR A 73 -2.06 1.54 10.83
C THR A 73 -2.84 2.01 12.06
N THR A 74 -4.16 1.80 12.03
CA THR A 74 -4.95 1.69 13.25
C THR A 74 -4.66 0.35 13.93
N PHE A 75 -5.00 0.24 15.22
CA PHE A 75 -4.92 -1.02 15.95
C PHE A 75 -5.99 -2.00 15.45
N GLU A 76 -7.24 -1.54 15.40
CA GLU A 76 -8.36 -2.33 14.90
C GLU A 76 -8.50 -2.19 13.37
N PRO A 77 -8.75 -3.29 12.65
CA PRO A 77 -9.04 -3.25 11.22
C PRO A 77 -10.40 -2.61 10.95
N GLY A 78 -10.54 -1.95 9.79
CA GLY A 78 -11.79 -1.30 9.38
C GLY A 78 -12.00 0.10 9.93
N GLU A 79 -11.08 0.59 10.78
CA GLU A 79 -11.11 1.95 11.30
C GLU A 79 -10.49 2.94 10.32
N GLU A 80 -11.26 3.95 9.92
CA GLU A 80 -10.78 5.05 9.09
C GLU A 80 -10.25 6.19 9.96
N ALA A 81 -9.07 6.69 9.61
CA ALA A 81 -8.47 7.82 10.31
C ALA A 81 -7.66 8.69 9.35
N ALA A 82 -7.88 9.99 9.41
CA ALA A 82 -7.01 10.97 8.77
C ALA A 82 -5.75 11.17 9.64
N PHE A 83 -4.58 11.14 9.01
CA PHE A 83 -3.30 11.22 9.72
C PHE A 83 -2.23 11.97 8.92
N THR A 84 -1.18 12.39 9.63
CA THR A 84 0.08 12.85 9.04
C THR A 84 1.23 12.06 9.63
N LEU A 85 2.02 11.45 8.74
CA LEU A 85 3.32 10.87 9.08
C LEU A 85 4.43 11.86 8.71
N ARG A 86 5.31 12.18 9.66
CA ARG A 86 6.47 13.04 9.46
C ARG A 86 7.75 12.27 9.75
N VAL A 87 8.77 12.49 8.94
CA VAL A 87 10.12 11.98 9.15
C VAL A 87 11.04 13.18 9.26
N TYR A 88 11.65 13.35 10.43
CA TYR A 88 12.65 14.37 10.69
C TYR A 88 14.03 13.74 10.59
N SER A 89 14.93 14.41 9.86
CA SER A 89 16.29 13.95 9.61
C SER A 89 17.22 15.16 9.58
N ALA A 90 18.48 14.97 9.96
CA ALA A 90 19.48 16.04 9.92
C ALA A 90 20.03 16.26 8.50
N LYS A 91 19.92 15.24 7.64
CA LYS A 91 20.36 15.22 6.25
C LYS A 91 19.17 14.96 5.31
N PRO A 92 19.31 15.25 4.01
CA PRO A 92 18.28 14.95 3.04
C PRO A 92 17.97 13.45 2.97
N ILE A 93 16.70 13.10 3.12
CA ILE A 93 16.18 11.73 2.97
C ILE A 93 15.24 11.64 1.77
N LYS A 94 14.98 10.42 1.30
CA LYS A 94 13.96 10.16 0.28
C LYS A 94 12.81 9.38 0.91
N LEU A 95 11.61 9.96 0.84
CA LEU A 95 10.37 9.32 1.24
C LEU A 95 9.46 9.22 0.02
N LYS A 96 8.97 8.03 -0.29
CA LYS A 96 8.09 7.78 -1.43
C LYS A 96 6.87 7.00 -1.00
N LEU A 97 5.71 7.32 -1.57
CA LEU A 97 4.55 6.43 -1.49
C LEU A 97 4.81 5.21 -2.35
N VAL A 98 4.66 4.01 -1.77
CA VAL A 98 4.64 2.76 -2.54
C VAL A 98 3.23 2.62 -3.07
N ASP A 99 3.07 2.85 -4.37
CA ASP A 99 1.82 2.74 -5.07
C ASP A 99 1.92 1.68 -6.17
N THR A 100 0.79 1.07 -6.52
CA THR A 100 0.73 0.10 -7.61
C THR A 100 0.40 0.84 -8.89
N THR A 101 1.23 0.69 -9.92
CA THR A 101 0.94 1.25 -11.24
C THR A 101 -0.42 0.74 -11.71
N PRO A 102 -1.37 1.63 -12.07
CA PRO A 102 -2.67 1.23 -12.57
C PRO A 102 -2.49 0.30 -13.77
N SER A 103 -3.11 -0.88 -13.72
CA SER A 103 -3.13 -1.82 -14.85
C SER A 103 -4.50 -1.75 -15.53
N LEU A 104 -4.49 -1.51 -16.83
CA LEU A 104 -5.70 -1.59 -17.66
C LEU A 104 -6.11 -3.06 -17.76
N VAL A 105 -7.11 -3.46 -16.99
CA VAL A 105 -7.78 -4.75 -17.18
C VAL A 105 -8.58 -4.69 -18.47
N LYS A 106 -8.34 -5.64 -19.38
CA LYS A 106 -9.17 -5.81 -20.57
C LYS A 106 -10.62 -6.04 -20.11
N PRO A 107 -11.62 -5.34 -20.67
CA PRO A 107 -13.01 -5.63 -20.35
C PRO A 107 -13.32 -7.09 -20.71
N ALA A 108 -14.17 -7.73 -19.91
CA ALA A 108 -14.71 -9.04 -20.23
C ALA A 108 -15.61 -8.90 -21.47
N VAL A 109 -15.04 -9.06 -22.67
CA VAL A 109 -15.82 -9.14 -23.91
C VAL A 109 -16.44 -10.53 -23.94
N THR A 110 -17.63 -10.66 -23.33
CA THR A 110 -18.49 -11.81 -23.56
C THR A 110 -19.08 -11.62 -24.96
N GLN A 111 -18.46 -12.21 -25.99
CA GLN A 111 -19.13 -12.37 -27.27
C GLN A 111 -20.39 -13.20 -27.02
N SER A 112 -21.56 -12.55 -27.05
CA SER A 112 -22.82 -13.27 -27.10
C SER A 112 -22.80 -14.12 -28.36
N ARG A 113 -22.94 -15.45 -28.23
CA ARG A 113 -23.14 -16.34 -29.37
C ARG A 113 -24.30 -15.78 -30.19
N SER A 114 -24.06 -15.41 -31.44
CA SER A 114 -25.08 -14.91 -32.34
C SER A 114 -26.15 -15.99 -32.53
N ALA A 115 -27.33 -15.79 -31.96
CA ALA A 115 -28.49 -16.61 -32.22
C ALA A 115 -29.09 -16.22 -33.57
N LEU A 116 -28.59 -16.82 -34.66
CA LEU A 116 -29.26 -16.84 -35.95
C LEU A 116 -29.06 -18.24 -36.56
N GLU A 117 -29.74 -19.23 -36.00
CA GLU A 117 -29.98 -20.49 -36.71
C GLU A 117 -31.18 -20.26 -37.64
N SER A 118 -30.89 -20.17 -38.93
CA SER A 118 -31.85 -19.99 -40.00
C SER A 118 -32.80 -21.19 -40.07
N LYS A 119 -33.96 -21.12 -39.41
CA LYS A 119 -35.05 -22.09 -39.59
C LYS A 119 -36.34 -21.38 -40.05
N SER A 120 -36.51 -21.41 -41.37
CA SER A 120 -37.78 -21.58 -42.10
C SER A 120 -38.96 -20.65 -41.75
N ILE A 121 -39.00 -19.47 -42.36
CA ILE A 121 -40.27 -18.81 -42.71
C ILE A 121 -40.71 -19.40 -44.06
N GLN A 122 -41.36 -20.57 -44.05
CA GLN A 122 -42.16 -21.09 -45.15
C GLN A 122 -43.31 -21.92 -44.59
N GLN A 123 -44.30 -21.25 -44.00
CA GLN A 123 -45.65 -21.81 -43.93
C GLN A 123 -46.59 -20.63 -43.73
N TYR A 124 -47.24 -20.20 -44.82
CA TYR A 124 -48.48 -19.42 -44.95
C TYR A 124 -48.43 -18.65 -46.27
N GLN A 125 -48.62 -19.35 -47.38
CA GLN A 125 -49.27 -18.78 -48.56
C GLN A 125 -50.24 -19.83 -49.12
N ALA A 126 -51.52 -19.42 -49.09
CA ALA A 126 -52.71 -19.91 -49.80
C ALA A 126 -53.05 -21.41 -49.75
#